data_AF-A0A0U5BY19-F1
#
_entry.id   AF-A0A0U5BY19-F1
#
_cell.length_a   1.000
_cell.length_b   1.000
_cell.length_c   1.000
_cell.angle_alpha   90.00
_cell.angle_beta   90.00
_cell.angle_gamma   90.00
#
_symmetry.space_group_name_H-M   'P 1'
#
loop_
_entity.id
_entity.type
_entity.pdbx_description
1 polymer ?
#
loop_
_entity_poly.entity_id
_entity_poly.type
_entity_poly.pdbx_seq_one_letter_code
_entity_poly.pdbx_strand_id
1 'polypeptide(L)'
;MSSVAVRVTLGIALAIAGVLGLIDLLTDGADLRLWWIGVQLGASAVFWVAFATDRGSWWAAIPGAVLAAVGVRSLLELSTSILNWREFVFFAIASLGFWAVAATARRRWWAIIPAGMLVSLGAADVAERLLGDQAAGVALFVGAALTFVVLALAPGGRAQRWAWFPSIGLAIIAAIIALSLDGIEIGVAVIWPILVVVGGIAIVVSALRSRK
;
A
#
# COMPACT_ATOMS: atom_id res chain seq x y z
N MET A 1 -20.10 15.68 18.42
CA MET A 1 -21.05 14.57 18.66
C MET A 1 -20.86 14.08 20.09
N SER A 2 -21.91 13.76 20.83
CA SER A 2 -21.79 13.25 22.21
C SER A 2 -21.21 11.82 22.21
N SER A 3 -20.47 11.45 23.26
CA SER A 3 -19.91 10.09 23.43
C SER A 3 -21.01 9.00 23.43
N VAL A 4 -22.22 9.37 23.85
CA VAL A 4 -23.42 8.54 23.79
C VAL A 4 -23.85 8.28 22.35
N ALA A 5 -23.94 9.32 21.51
CA ALA A 5 -24.33 9.17 20.11
C ALA A 5 -23.36 8.25 19.34
N VAL A 6 -22.04 8.41 19.56
CA VAL A 6 -21.03 7.56 18.92
C VAL A 6 -21.16 6.09 19.34
N ARG A 7 -21.38 5.81 20.63
CA ARG A 7 -21.58 4.44 21.15
C ARG A 7 -22.86 3.80 20.60
N VAL A 8 -23.95 4.56 20.50
CA VAL A 8 -25.22 4.09 19.93
C VAL A 8 -25.06 3.77 18.45
N THR A 9 -24.42 4.65 17.67
CA THR A 9 -24.17 4.40 16.23
C THR A 9 -23.30 3.15 16.03
N LEU A 10 -22.21 3.01 16.79
CA LEU A 10 -21.36 1.82 16.73
C LEU A 10 -22.11 0.55 17.15
N GLY A 11 -22.91 0.62 18.21
CA GLY A 11 -23.73 -0.51 18.68
C GLY A 11 -24.75 -0.97 17.64
N ILE A 12 -25.45 -0.03 16.99
CA ILE A 12 -26.40 -0.33 15.91
C ILE A 12 -25.67 -0.94 14.71
N ALA A 13 -24.54 -0.36 14.31
CA ALA A 13 -23.75 -0.87 13.19
C ALA A 13 -23.27 -2.31 13.44
N LEU A 14 -22.78 -2.59 14.66
CA LEU A 14 -22.34 -3.92 15.07
C LEU A 14 -23.51 -4.91 15.14
N ALA A 15 -24.67 -4.48 15.66
CA ALA A 15 -25.87 -5.32 15.71
C ALA A 15 -26.37 -5.69 14.31
N ILE A 16 -26.41 -4.72 13.39
CA ILE A 16 -26.77 -4.96 11.99
C ILE A 16 -25.77 -5.93 11.35
N ALA A 17 -24.46 -5.68 11.50
CA ALA A 17 -23.42 -6.57 10.97
C ALA A 17 -23.56 -8.01 11.53
N GLY A 18 -23.84 -8.14 12.82
CA GLY A 18 -24.05 -9.44 13.47
C GLY A 18 -25.30 -10.17 12.97
N VAL A 19 -26.43 -9.47 12.82
CA VAL A 19 -27.66 -10.06 12.27
C VAL A 19 -27.45 -10.51 10.83
N LEU A 20 -26.76 -9.71 10.02
CA LEU A 20 -26.44 -10.07 8.63
C LEU A 20 -25.54 -11.30 8.55
N GLY A 21 -24.50 -11.38 9.40
CA GLY A 21 -23.67 -12.57 9.51
C GLY A 21 -24.43 -13.81 9.99
N LEU A 22 -25.41 -13.62 10.87
CA LEU A 22 -26.29 -14.72 11.32
C LEU A 22 -27.21 -15.21 10.20
N ILE A 23 -27.76 -14.29 9.38
CA ILE A 23 -28.57 -14.64 8.22
C ILE A 23 -27.73 -15.43 7.20
N ASP A 24 -26.50 -15.00 6.93
CA ASP A 24 -25.57 -15.71 6.04
C ASP A 24 -25.30 -17.13 6.52
N LEU A 25 -25.03 -17.30 7.82
CA LEU A 25 -24.80 -18.62 8.44
C LEU A 25 -26.06 -19.52 8.42
N LEU A 26 -27.24 -18.95 8.62
CA LEU A 26 -28.50 -19.71 8.74
C LEU A 26 -29.16 -20.04 7.40
N THR A 27 -28.78 -19.36 6.32
CA THR A 27 -29.45 -19.52 5.02
C THR A 27 -28.81 -20.53 4.08
N ASP A 28 -27.64 -21.09 4.44
CA ASP A 28 -26.92 -22.27 3.90
C ASP A 28 -27.30 -22.74 2.46
N GLY A 29 -27.49 -21.80 1.53
CA GLY A 29 -28.19 -22.05 0.26
C GLY A 29 -28.63 -20.80 -0.51
N ALA A 30 -28.78 -19.64 0.14
CA ALA A 30 -28.87 -18.37 -0.56
C ALA A 30 -27.46 -17.87 -0.92
N ASP A 31 -27.13 -17.75 -2.21
CA ASP A 31 -25.88 -17.12 -2.64
C ASP A 31 -25.95 -15.59 -2.40
N LEU A 32 -25.69 -15.16 -1.16
CA LEU A 32 -25.69 -13.76 -0.74
C LEU A 32 -24.44 -13.01 -1.18
N ARG A 33 -23.54 -13.64 -1.96
CA ARG A 33 -22.30 -12.99 -2.42
C ARG A 33 -22.58 -11.74 -3.22
N LEU A 34 -23.57 -11.78 -4.13
CA LEU A 34 -23.97 -10.61 -4.91
C LEU A 34 -24.53 -9.49 -4.04
N TRP A 35 -25.27 -9.84 -2.98
CA TRP A 35 -25.78 -8.86 -2.02
C TRP A 35 -24.62 -8.18 -1.28
N TRP A 36 -23.64 -8.95 -0.81
CA TRP A 36 -22.47 -8.42 -0.11
C TRP A 36 -21.58 -7.56 -1.02
N ILE A 37 -21.36 -7.97 -2.28
CA ILE A 37 -20.70 -7.15 -3.30
C ILE A 37 -21.45 -5.82 -3.50
N GLY A 38 -22.78 -5.87 -3.58
CA GLY A 38 -23.63 -4.69 -3.69
C GLY A 38 -23.48 -3.74 -2.50
N VAL A 39 -23.45 -4.25 -1.27
CA VAL A 39 -23.23 -3.46 -0.05
C VAL A 39 -21.86 -2.78 -0.07
N GLN A 40 -20.80 -3.50 -0.47
CA GLN A 40 -19.44 -2.95 -0.51
C GLN A 40 -19.30 -1.84 -1.55
N LEU A 41 -19.78 -2.07 -2.78
CA LEU A 41 -19.73 -1.09 -3.86
C LEU A 41 -20.66 0.10 -3.58
N GLY A 42 -21.83 -0.15 -2.98
CA GLY A 42 -22.74 0.91 -2.54
C GLY A 42 -22.12 1.78 -1.45
N ALA A 43 -21.51 1.18 -0.43
CA ALA A 43 -20.80 1.91 0.62
C ALA A 43 -19.60 2.69 0.05
N SER A 44 -18.85 2.09 -0.88
CA SER A 44 -17.78 2.77 -1.63
C SER A 44 -18.30 4.03 -2.32
N ALA A 45 -19.43 3.94 -3.03
CA ALA A 45 -20.04 5.07 -3.74
C ALA A 45 -20.41 6.21 -2.77
N VAL A 46 -20.97 5.90 -1.59
CA VAL A 46 -21.29 6.91 -0.56
C VAL A 46 -20.03 7.67 -0.12
N PHE A 47 -18.92 6.97 0.12
CA PHE A 47 -17.66 7.62 0.49
C PHE A 47 -17.06 8.46 -0.65
N TRP A 48 -17.15 8.00 -1.90
CA TRP A 48 -16.70 8.78 -3.06
C TRP A 48 -17.56 10.03 -3.30
N VAL A 49 -18.86 9.94 -3.08
CA VAL A 49 -19.76 11.12 -3.09
C VAL A 49 -19.34 12.09 -2.01
N ALA A 50 -19.16 11.64 -0.75
CA ALA A 50 -18.72 12.49 0.35
C ALA A 50 -17.37 13.18 0.04
N PHE A 51 -16.41 12.45 -0.54
CA PHE A 51 -15.13 12.99 -0.98
C PHE A 51 -15.28 14.08 -2.07
N ALA A 52 -16.21 13.89 -3.02
CA ALA A 52 -16.44 14.82 -4.12
C ALA A 52 -17.23 16.07 -3.68
N THR A 53 -18.17 15.94 -2.75
CA THR A 53 -19.08 17.02 -2.35
C THR A 53 -18.56 17.86 -1.20
N ASP A 54 -17.76 17.28 -0.28
CA ASP A 54 -17.24 17.98 0.89
C ASP A 54 -15.71 17.94 0.93
N ARG A 55 -15.07 19.11 0.74
CA ARG A 55 -13.61 19.26 0.82
C ARG A 55 -13.04 18.95 2.21
N GLY A 56 -13.88 19.01 3.26
CA GLY A 56 -13.55 18.58 4.62
C GLY A 56 -13.43 17.06 4.76
N SER A 57 -14.13 16.31 3.91
CA SER A 57 -14.21 14.84 3.92
C SER A 57 -13.16 14.17 3.01
N TRP A 58 -11.98 14.77 2.89
CA TRP A 58 -10.86 14.24 2.10
C TRP A 58 -10.49 12.79 2.44
N TRP A 59 -10.63 12.40 3.71
CA TRP A 59 -10.29 11.06 4.20
C TRP A 59 -11.20 9.99 3.60
N ALA A 60 -12.41 10.36 3.13
CA ALA A 60 -13.39 9.45 2.58
C ALA A 60 -12.92 8.71 1.32
N ALA A 61 -11.95 9.27 0.58
CA ALA A 61 -11.34 8.57 -0.56
C ALA A 61 -10.67 7.24 -0.16
N ILE A 62 -10.15 7.13 1.07
CA ILE A 62 -9.47 5.90 1.54
C ILE A 62 -10.47 4.75 1.72
N PRO A 63 -11.48 4.83 2.61
CA PRO A 63 -12.48 3.78 2.75
C PRO A 63 -13.27 3.58 1.45
N GLY A 64 -13.53 4.65 0.68
CA GLY A 64 -14.14 4.56 -0.65
C GLY A 64 -13.34 3.65 -1.59
N ALA A 65 -12.04 3.87 -1.72
CA ALA A 65 -11.17 3.05 -2.56
C ALA A 65 -10.99 1.62 -2.04
N VAL A 66 -10.83 1.42 -0.72
CA VAL A 66 -10.69 0.08 -0.14
C VAL A 66 -11.98 -0.73 -0.33
N LEU A 67 -13.15 -0.14 -0.09
CA LEU A 67 -14.43 -0.82 -0.33
C LEU A 67 -14.65 -1.12 -1.82
N ALA A 68 -14.22 -0.22 -2.72
CA ALA A 68 -14.21 -0.51 -4.15
C ALA A 68 -13.28 -1.68 -4.48
N ALA A 69 -12.07 -1.70 -3.90
CA ALA A 69 -11.09 -2.75 -4.13
C ALA A 69 -11.60 -4.12 -3.66
N VAL A 70 -12.21 -4.19 -2.47
CA VAL A 70 -12.83 -5.43 -1.96
C VAL A 70 -14.02 -5.84 -2.83
N GLY A 71 -14.93 -4.90 -3.16
CA GLY A 71 -16.10 -5.20 -3.97
C GLY A 71 -15.75 -5.69 -5.37
N VAL A 72 -14.77 -5.07 -6.03
CA VAL A 72 -14.27 -5.52 -7.34
C VAL A 72 -13.54 -6.85 -7.22
N ARG A 73 -12.71 -7.04 -6.17
CA ARG A 73 -12.05 -8.33 -5.90
C ARG A 73 -13.08 -9.45 -5.74
N SER A 74 -14.14 -9.24 -4.97
CA SER A 74 -15.24 -10.20 -4.79
C SER A 74 -16.05 -10.41 -6.07
N LEU A 75 -16.25 -9.37 -6.90
CA LEU A 75 -16.88 -9.55 -8.21
C LEU A 75 -16.05 -10.45 -9.12
N LEU A 76 -14.73 -10.26 -9.11
CA LEU A 76 -13.84 -11.16 -9.82
C LEU A 76 -14.03 -12.59 -9.32
N GLU A 77 -14.39 -12.85 -8.05
CA GLU A 77 -14.44 -14.20 -7.41
C GLU A 77 -15.51 -15.08 -8.04
N LEU A 78 -16.47 -14.44 -8.71
CA LEU A 78 -17.50 -15.11 -9.48
C LEU A 78 -16.99 -15.66 -10.83
N SER A 79 -15.84 -15.17 -11.32
CA SER A 79 -15.21 -15.62 -12.56
C SER A 79 -13.95 -16.44 -12.29
N THR A 80 -13.93 -17.69 -12.76
CA THR A 80 -12.76 -18.58 -12.67
C THR A 80 -11.63 -18.19 -13.63
N SER A 81 -11.94 -17.46 -14.71
CA SER A 81 -10.94 -17.07 -15.74
C SER A 81 -10.05 -15.89 -15.32
N ILE A 82 -10.49 -15.07 -14.38
CA ILE A 82 -9.80 -13.84 -13.95
C ILE A 82 -9.24 -14.01 -12.52
N LEU A 83 -9.22 -15.25 -12.02
CA LEU A 83 -8.80 -15.57 -10.66
C LEU A 83 -7.37 -15.12 -10.34
N ASN A 84 -6.53 -15.00 -11.38
CA ASN A 84 -5.10 -14.78 -11.26
C ASN A 84 -4.66 -13.31 -11.14
N TRP A 85 -5.58 -12.34 -11.14
CA TRP A 85 -5.23 -10.90 -11.10
C TRP A 85 -5.91 -10.14 -9.96
N ARG A 86 -6.49 -10.86 -9.01
CA ARG A 86 -7.34 -10.28 -7.95
C ARG A 86 -6.57 -9.39 -7.00
N GLU A 87 -5.40 -9.88 -6.58
CA GLU A 87 -4.52 -9.23 -5.63
C GLU A 87 -3.95 -7.95 -6.25
N PHE A 88 -3.42 -8.05 -7.48
CA PHE A 88 -3.04 -6.89 -8.29
C PHE A 88 -4.17 -5.84 -8.40
N VAL A 89 -5.39 -6.24 -8.80
CA VAL A 89 -6.54 -5.33 -8.96
C VAL A 89 -6.91 -4.69 -7.63
N PHE A 90 -6.92 -5.46 -6.54
CA PHE A 90 -7.19 -4.95 -5.20
C PHE A 90 -6.19 -3.85 -4.82
N PHE A 91 -4.89 -4.12 -4.95
CA PHE A 91 -3.85 -3.14 -4.61
C PHE A 91 -3.90 -1.90 -5.52
N ALA A 92 -4.14 -2.09 -6.81
CA ALA A 92 -4.28 -1.00 -7.77
C ALA A 92 -5.43 -0.06 -7.38
N ILE A 93 -6.64 -0.59 -7.13
CA ILE A 93 -7.81 0.21 -6.75
C ILE A 93 -7.60 0.86 -5.37
N ALA A 94 -7.11 0.10 -4.39
CA ALA A 94 -6.87 0.64 -3.05
C ALA A 94 -5.87 1.81 -3.05
N SER A 95 -4.85 1.76 -3.92
CA SER A 95 -3.86 2.84 -4.06
C SER A 95 -4.49 4.16 -4.51
N LEU A 96 -5.58 4.12 -5.29
CA LEU A 96 -6.26 5.32 -5.80
C LEU A 96 -6.82 6.19 -4.68
N GLY A 97 -7.25 5.59 -3.56
CA GLY A 97 -7.76 6.35 -2.42
C GLY A 97 -6.70 7.25 -1.81
N PHE A 98 -5.49 6.72 -1.65
CA PHE A 98 -4.36 7.48 -1.12
C PHE A 98 -3.82 8.49 -2.13
N TRP A 99 -3.79 8.15 -3.43
CA TRP A 99 -3.43 9.11 -4.48
C TRP A 99 -4.41 10.28 -4.54
N ALA A 100 -5.72 10.02 -4.44
CA ALA A 100 -6.74 11.05 -4.35
C ALA A 100 -6.52 11.97 -3.14
N VAL A 101 -6.21 11.39 -1.97
CA VAL A 101 -5.85 12.16 -0.76
C VAL A 101 -4.61 13.02 -1.00
N ALA A 102 -3.54 12.47 -1.58
CA ALA A 102 -2.31 13.21 -1.87
C ALA A 102 -2.54 14.39 -2.83
N ALA A 103 -3.42 14.20 -3.83
CA ALA A 103 -3.77 15.22 -4.82
C ALA A 103 -4.57 16.40 -4.23
N THR A 104 -5.34 16.16 -3.15
CA THR A 104 -6.24 17.19 -2.61
C THR A 104 -5.53 18.35 -1.90
N ALA A 105 -4.35 18.15 -1.32
CA ALA A 105 -3.59 19.23 -0.67
C ALA A 105 -2.12 18.85 -0.45
N ARG A 106 -1.19 19.80 -0.67
CA ARG A 106 0.26 19.60 -0.46
C ARG A 106 0.64 19.15 0.96
N ARG A 107 -0.15 19.54 1.97
CA ARG A 107 0.06 19.11 3.37
C ARG A 107 -0.20 17.62 3.61
N ARG A 108 -0.87 16.94 2.67
CA ARG A 108 -1.26 15.52 2.76
C ARG A 108 -0.26 14.61 2.03
N TRP A 109 1.00 15.03 1.96
CA TRP A 109 2.09 14.30 1.31
C TRP A 109 2.31 12.90 1.88
N TRP A 110 1.95 12.67 3.14
CA TRP A 110 2.09 11.37 3.79
C TRP A 110 1.34 10.27 3.03
N ALA A 111 0.26 10.62 2.30
CA ALA A 111 -0.56 9.66 1.55
C ALA A 111 0.19 9.07 0.34
N ILE A 112 1.27 9.70 -0.13
CA ILE A 112 2.12 9.15 -1.19
C ILE A 112 2.75 7.82 -0.73
N ILE A 113 3.11 7.69 0.54
CA ILE A 113 3.79 6.49 1.06
C ILE A 113 2.87 5.26 0.99
N PRO A 114 1.65 5.26 1.59
CA PRO A 114 0.74 4.13 1.42
C PRO A 114 0.32 3.89 -0.03
N ALA A 115 0.12 4.96 -0.82
CA ALA A 115 -0.24 4.83 -2.22
C ALA A 115 0.82 4.06 -3.01
N GLY A 116 2.09 4.46 -2.90
CA GLY A 116 3.19 3.80 -3.57
C GLY A 116 3.50 2.40 -3.03
N MET A 117 3.33 2.17 -1.72
CA MET A 117 3.45 0.82 -1.15
C MET A 117 2.40 -0.14 -1.70
N LEU A 118 1.14 0.29 -1.86
CA LEU A 118 0.11 -0.53 -2.48
C LEU A 118 0.45 -0.83 -3.95
N VAL A 119 0.92 0.17 -4.71
CA VAL A 119 1.42 -0.07 -6.08
C VAL A 119 2.57 -1.08 -6.09
N SER A 120 3.46 -1.01 -5.11
CA SER A 120 4.61 -1.92 -4.99
C SER A 120 4.19 -3.35 -4.66
N LEU A 121 3.17 -3.53 -3.82
CA LEU A 121 2.57 -4.84 -3.53
C LEU A 121 1.87 -5.42 -4.77
N GLY A 122 1.16 -4.59 -5.54
CA GLY A 122 0.60 -5.01 -6.82
C GLY A 122 1.68 -5.42 -7.82
N ALA A 123 2.77 -4.65 -7.93
CA ALA A 123 3.90 -5.01 -8.79
C ALA A 123 4.61 -6.29 -8.34
N ALA A 124 4.73 -6.50 -7.03
CA ALA A 124 5.29 -7.72 -6.45
C ALA A 124 4.45 -8.95 -6.80
N ASP A 125 3.12 -8.88 -6.66
CA ASP A 125 2.19 -9.95 -7.07
C ASP A 125 2.36 -10.30 -8.56
N VAL A 126 2.49 -9.31 -9.43
CA VAL A 126 2.74 -9.56 -10.87
C VAL A 126 4.12 -10.17 -11.11
N ALA A 127 5.16 -9.66 -10.44
CA ALA A 127 6.52 -10.17 -10.59
C ALA A 127 6.65 -11.62 -10.09
N GLU A 128 6.03 -11.95 -8.95
CA GLU A 128 5.97 -13.31 -8.41
C GLU A 128 5.42 -14.29 -9.44
N ARG A 129 4.28 -13.94 -10.05
CA ARG A 129 3.58 -14.79 -11.02
C ARG A 129 4.37 -15.01 -12.30
N LEU A 130 5.10 -14.00 -12.77
CA LEU A 130 5.80 -14.04 -14.05
C LEU A 130 7.25 -14.55 -13.93
N LEU A 131 7.90 -14.30 -12.79
CA LEU A 131 9.35 -14.44 -12.63
C LEU A 131 9.76 -15.14 -11.31
N GLY A 132 8.82 -15.45 -10.41
CA GLY A 132 9.05 -16.15 -9.14
C GLY A 132 9.23 -15.24 -7.91
N ASP A 133 9.21 -15.83 -6.72
CA ASP A 133 9.19 -15.16 -5.41
C ASP A 133 10.30 -14.12 -5.23
N GLN A 134 11.50 -14.41 -5.73
CA GLN A 134 12.63 -13.49 -5.59
C GLN A 134 12.41 -12.20 -6.40
N ALA A 135 11.79 -12.29 -7.58
CA ALA A 135 11.42 -11.12 -8.37
C ALA A 135 10.32 -10.30 -7.69
N ALA A 136 9.42 -10.94 -6.93
CA ALA A 136 8.43 -10.26 -6.08
C ALA A 136 9.11 -9.38 -5.03
N GLY A 137 10.14 -9.93 -4.37
CA GLY A 137 10.97 -9.19 -3.42
C GLY A 137 11.64 -7.97 -4.07
N VAL A 138 12.29 -8.16 -5.23
CA VAL A 138 12.90 -7.04 -5.97
C VAL A 138 11.86 -5.98 -6.33
N ALA A 139 10.73 -6.38 -6.91
CA ALA A 139 9.66 -5.46 -7.31
C ALA A 139 9.11 -4.66 -6.12
N LEU A 140 8.91 -5.30 -4.96
CA LEU A 140 8.48 -4.64 -3.73
C LEU A 140 9.48 -3.58 -3.27
N PHE A 141 10.76 -3.93 -3.14
CA PHE A 141 11.78 -3.01 -2.62
C PHE A 141 12.13 -1.89 -3.61
N VAL A 142 12.15 -2.18 -4.93
CA VAL A 142 12.29 -1.14 -5.97
C VAL A 142 11.09 -0.20 -5.93
N GLY A 143 9.87 -0.73 -5.91
CA GLY A 143 8.66 0.09 -5.84
C GLY A 143 8.63 0.97 -4.59
N ALA A 144 9.02 0.42 -3.44
CA ALA A 144 9.13 1.16 -2.19
C ALA A 144 10.21 2.26 -2.27
N ALA A 145 11.39 1.96 -2.83
CA ALA A 145 12.45 2.95 -3.04
C ALA A 145 11.98 4.09 -3.95
N LEU A 146 11.29 3.77 -5.05
CA LEU A 146 10.69 4.75 -5.97
C LEU A 146 9.60 5.57 -5.29
N THR A 147 8.79 4.98 -4.41
CA THR A 147 7.78 5.70 -3.63
C THR A 147 8.43 6.82 -2.81
N PHE A 148 9.57 6.54 -2.18
CA PHE A 148 10.31 7.56 -1.44
C PHE A 148 11.02 8.57 -2.36
N VAL A 149 11.46 8.19 -3.57
CA VAL A 149 11.92 9.17 -4.57
C VAL A 149 10.80 10.13 -4.94
N VAL A 150 9.61 9.61 -5.27
CA VAL A 150 8.43 10.42 -5.60
C VAL A 150 8.09 11.35 -4.44
N LEU A 151 8.13 10.87 -3.20
CA LEU A 151 7.94 11.70 -2.01
C LEU A 151 9.02 12.78 -1.87
N ALA A 152 10.29 12.46 -2.12
CA ALA A 152 11.39 13.41 -2.02
C ALA A 152 11.31 14.53 -3.08
N LEU A 153 10.70 14.23 -4.24
CA LEU A 153 10.44 15.18 -5.33
C LEU A 153 9.09 15.89 -5.21
N ALA A 154 8.23 15.47 -4.29
CA ALA A 154 6.89 16.01 -4.16
C ALA A 154 6.89 17.51 -3.76
N PRO A 155 5.78 18.23 -3.98
CA PRO A 155 5.68 19.66 -3.64
C PRO A 155 5.66 19.93 -2.12
N GLY A 156 6.82 19.83 -1.46
CA GLY A 156 7.01 20.13 -0.03
C GLY A 156 8.39 20.71 0.31
N GLY A 157 9.30 20.81 -0.67
CA GLY A 157 10.61 21.42 -0.50
C GLY A 157 11.52 20.66 0.47
N ARG A 158 12.28 21.39 1.30
CA ARG A 158 13.25 20.79 2.25
C ARG A 158 12.62 19.79 3.24
N ALA A 159 11.33 19.91 3.54
CA ALA A 159 10.64 19.07 4.52
C ALA A 159 10.53 17.59 4.10
N GLN A 160 10.67 17.27 2.81
CA GLN A 160 10.55 15.89 2.30
C GLN A 160 11.90 15.27 1.91
N ARG A 161 13.00 16.01 2.05
CA ARG A 161 14.35 15.51 1.71
C ARG A 161 14.81 14.32 2.55
N TRP A 162 14.22 14.12 3.73
CA TRP A 162 14.50 12.95 4.55
C TRP A 162 14.17 11.64 3.83
N ALA A 163 13.25 11.66 2.85
CA ALA A 163 12.86 10.48 2.08
C ALA A 163 13.99 9.90 1.21
N TRP A 164 15.08 10.65 0.96
CA TRP A 164 16.25 10.10 0.29
C TRP A 164 16.93 8.99 1.08
N PHE A 165 16.99 9.10 2.41
CA PHE A 165 17.62 8.08 3.26
C PHE A 165 16.93 6.70 3.16
N PRO A 166 15.60 6.56 3.37
CA PRO A 166 14.93 5.30 3.18
C PRO A 166 14.93 4.85 1.72
N SER A 167 14.83 5.76 0.75
CA SER A 167 14.91 5.41 -0.68
C SER A 167 16.22 4.69 -1.02
N ILE A 168 17.36 5.25 -0.60
CA ILE A 168 18.68 4.66 -0.82
C ILE A 168 18.79 3.29 -0.11
N GLY A 169 18.35 3.20 1.15
CA GLY A 169 18.38 1.94 1.90
C GLY A 169 17.58 0.83 1.22
N LEU A 170 16.36 1.13 0.77
CA LEU A 170 15.50 0.19 0.06
C LEU A 170 16.06 -0.19 -1.31
N ALA A 171 16.68 0.76 -2.03
CA ALA A 171 17.34 0.49 -3.30
C ALA A 171 18.56 -0.45 -3.13
N ILE A 172 19.33 -0.29 -2.05
CA ILE A 172 20.43 -1.22 -1.72
C ILE A 172 19.88 -2.62 -1.46
N ILE A 173 18.80 -2.74 -0.68
CA ILE A 173 18.15 -4.04 -0.40
C ILE A 173 17.65 -4.67 -1.71
N ALA A 174 16.98 -3.90 -2.57
CA ALA A 174 16.54 -4.37 -3.87
C ALA A 174 17.71 -4.88 -4.73
N ALA A 175 18.83 -4.15 -4.76
CA ALA A 175 20.03 -4.55 -5.49
C ALA A 175 20.64 -5.84 -4.93
N ILE A 176 20.68 -6.00 -3.61
CA ILE A 176 21.15 -7.24 -2.96
C ILE A 176 20.30 -8.44 -3.39
N ILE A 177 18.97 -8.30 -3.32
CA ILE A 177 18.05 -9.39 -3.70
C ILE A 177 18.19 -9.70 -5.20
N ALA A 178 18.31 -8.66 -6.04
CA ALA A 178 18.46 -8.83 -7.48
C ALA A 178 19.79 -9.52 -7.85
N LEU A 179 20.90 -9.16 -7.21
CA LEU A 179 22.20 -9.81 -7.44
C LEU A 179 22.24 -11.27 -6.95
N SER A 180 21.28 -11.67 -6.13
CA SER A 180 21.13 -13.05 -5.69
C SER A 180 20.32 -13.89 -6.69
N LEU A 181 19.78 -13.32 -7.78
CA LEU A 181 18.89 -14.01 -8.74
C LEU A 181 19.64 -15.07 -9.58
N ASP A 182 20.96 -14.93 -9.75
CA ASP A 182 21.74 -15.79 -10.66
C ASP A 182 22.44 -16.97 -9.98
N GLY A 183 22.01 -17.37 -8.77
CA GLY A 183 22.63 -18.48 -8.03
C GLY A 183 24.08 -18.22 -7.61
N ILE A 184 24.57 -16.98 -7.78
CA ILE A 184 25.88 -16.58 -7.31
C ILE A 184 25.70 -16.11 -5.86
N GLU A 185 26.32 -16.81 -4.91
CA GLU A 185 26.35 -16.46 -3.47
C GLU A 185 27.07 -15.11 -3.17
N ILE A 186 27.28 -14.28 -4.19
CA ILE A 186 27.79 -12.90 -4.07
C ILE A 186 26.90 -12.07 -3.14
N GLY A 187 25.58 -12.26 -3.18
CA GLY A 187 24.60 -11.39 -2.54
C GLY A 187 24.83 -11.13 -1.05
N VAL A 188 25.04 -12.18 -0.24
CA VAL A 188 25.27 -12.03 1.21
C VAL A 188 26.75 -11.95 1.55
N ALA A 189 27.59 -12.70 0.83
CA ALA A 189 29.03 -12.77 1.09
C ALA A 189 29.75 -11.43 0.83
N VAL A 190 29.23 -10.61 -0.09
CA VAL A 190 29.85 -9.32 -0.47
C VAL A 190 29.31 -8.13 0.33
N ILE A 191 28.14 -8.25 0.98
CA ILE A 191 27.59 -7.18 1.84
C ILE A 191 28.54 -6.83 2.97
N TRP A 192 29.07 -7.85 3.66
CA TRP A 192 29.97 -7.62 4.80
C TRP A 192 31.23 -6.84 4.39
N PRO A 193 31.97 -7.24 3.33
CA PRO A 193 33.06 -6.43 2.77
C PRO A 193 32.67 -5.00 2.42
N ILE A 194 31.54 -4.78 1.75
CA ILE A 194 31.10 -3.43 1.35
C ILE A 194 30.82 -2.56 2.58
N LEU A 195 30.11 -3.10 3.58
CA LEU A 195 29.82 -2.38 4.82
C LEU A 195 31.10 -2.03 5.59
N VAL A 196 32.06 -2.95 5.63
CA VAL A 196 33.37 -2.70 6.25
C VAL A 196 34.15 -1.61 5.50
N VAL A 197 34.16 -1.63 4.16
CA VAL A 197 34.83 -0.59 3.34
C VAL A 197 34.17 0.77 3.55
N VAL A 198 32.84 0.84 3.47
CA VAL A 198 32.09 2.09 3.65
C VAL A 198 32.28 2.62 5.08
N GLY A 199 32.20 1.75 6.09
CA GLY A 199 32.45 2.09 7.48
C GLY A 199 33.87 2.62 7.70
N GLY A 200 34.88 1.97 7.11
CA GLY A 200 36.27 2.42 7.15
C GLY A 200 36.46 3.80 6.51
N ILE A 201 35.90 4.03 5.32
CA ILE A 201 35.96 5.34 4.65
C ILE A 201 35.26 6.42 5.48
N ALA A 202 34.10 6.11 6.07
CA ALA A 202 33.36 7.06 6.89
C ALA A 202 34.16 7.51 8.13
N ILE A 203 34.88 6.59 8.77
CA ILE A 203 35.78 6.90 9.90
C ILE A 203 36.94 7.79 9.45
N VAL A 204 37.55 7.52 8.30
CA VAL A 204 38.63 8.36 7.76
C VAL A 204 38.12 9.79 7.47
N VAL A 205 36.96 9.91 6.82
CA VAL A 205 36.37 11.20 6.48
C VAL A 205 35.96 11.99 7.74
N SER A 206 35.39 11.32 8.74
CA SER A 206 35.03 11.98 10.01
C SER A 206 36.27 12.45 10.77
N ALA A 207 37.34 11.65 10.80
CA ALA A 207 38.62 12.02 11.38
C ALA A 207 39.27 13.24 10.69
N LEU A 208 39.17 13.31 9.36
CA LEU A 208 39.68 14.46 8.58
C LEU A 208 38.85 15.73 8.80
N ARG A 209 37.54 15.62 9.05
CA ARG A 209 36.66 16.76 9.35
C ARG A 209 36.81 17.26 10.79
N SER A 210 37.15 16.38 11.73
CA SER A 210 37.39 16.73 13.14
C SER A 210 38.69 17.50 13.39
N ARG A 211 39.60 17.57 12.41
CA ARG A 211 40.90 18.28 12.51
C ARG A 211 40.87 19.71 11.95
N LYS A 212 39.74 20.17 11.45
CA LYS A 212 39.50 21.57 11.06
C LYS A 212 38.57 22.22 12.08
#